data_AF-E5YLA9-F1
#
_entry.id   AF-E5YLA9-F1
#
_cell.length_a   1.000
_cell.length_b   1.000
_cell.length_c   1.000
_cell.angle_alpha   90.00
_cell.angle_beta   90.00
_cell.angle_gamma   90.00
#
_symmetry.space_group_name_H-M   'P 1'
#
loop_
_entity.id
_entity.type
_entity.pdbx_description
1 polymer ?
#
loop_
_entity_poly.entity_id
_entity_poly.type
_entity_poly.pdbx_seq_one_letter_code
_entity_poly.pdbx_strand_id
1 'polypeptide(L)'
;MQTKLPFMRAASSRPSPVDVWQTLLTCLLEHHYGLTLNDTPFSDEQVIQQHIDAGISLADALNFIVEKYELVRTDRPGFSIREQSPFITAIDILRARKATGLMNRGTYKEVTAITRGQHPQASTSGKR
;
A
#
# COMPACT_ATOMS: atom_id res chain seq x y z
N MET A 1 16.92 -4.65 -27.77
CA MET A 1 15.90 -5.17 -26.83
C MET A 1 15.58 -4.07 -25.85
N GLN A 2 14.39 -3.49 -25.97
CA GLN A 2 13.95 -2.32 -25.20
C GLN A 2 13.19 -2.75 -23.96
N THR A 3 13.52 -2.16 -22.80
CA THR A 3 12.50 -1.77 -21.81
C THR A 3 13.00 -0.54 -21.06
N LYS A 4 12.62 0.59 -21.64
CA LYS A 4 12.70 1.93 -21.08
C LYS A 4 11.70 1.96 -19.91
N LEU A 5 12.18 2.05 -18.67
CA LEU A 5 11.32 2.41 -17.52
C LEU A 5 11.13 3.92 -17.55
N PRO A 6 9.91 4.46 -17.77
CA PRO A 6 9.64 5.85 -17.44
C PRO A 6 8.84 5.84 -16.14
N PHE A 7 9.50 5.93 -15.00
CA PHE A 7 8.82 6.44 -13.81
C PHE A 7 9.54 7.68 -13.30
N MET A 8 9.61 8.68 -14.18
CA MET A 8 9.64 10.07 -13.77
C MET A 8 8.31 10.69 -14.19
N ARG A 9 7.32 10.64 -13.29
CA ARG A 9 6.21 11.59 -13.35
C ARG A 9 6.49 12.68 -12.33
N ALA A 10 6.77 13.87 -12.84
CA ALA A 10 6.83 15.09 -12.06
C ALA A 10 5.41 15.63 -11.80
N ALA A 11 5.26 16.24 -10.62
CA ALA A 11 4.26 17.24 -10.21
C ALA A 11 2.78 16.82 -10.03
N SER A 12 2.43 16.48 -8.79
CA SER A 12 1.29 17.07 -8.06
C SER A 12 1.68 17.24 -6.59
N SER A 13 1.30 18.34 -5.94
CA SER A 13 1.62 18.56 -4.51
C SER A 13 0.87 17.61 -3.56
N ARG A 14 0.01 16.72 -4.08
CA ARG A 14 -0.79 15.77 -3.30
C ARG A 14 -0.98 14.46 -4.10
N PRO A 15 -0.45 13.33 -3.62
CA PRO A 15 -0.59 12.05 -4.29
C PRO A 15 -2.04 11.54 -4.17
N SER A 16 -2.57 10.94 -5.24
CA SER A 16 -3.90 10.32 -5.20
C SER A 16 -3.95 9.19 -4.16
N PRO A 17 -5.07 8.96 -3.45
CA PRO A 17 -5.21 7.83 -2.53
C PRO A 17 -4.86 6.48 -3.17
N VAL A 18 -5.29 6.26 -4.41
CA VAL A 18 -5.00 5.04 -5.18
C VAL A 18 -3.51 4.92 -5.49
N ASP A 19 -2.88 6.01 -5.95
CA ASP A 19 -1.43 6.04 -6.24
C ASP A 19 -0.60 5.75 -4.97
N VAL A 20 -1.02 6.29 -3.82
CA VAL A 20 -0.38 6.03 -2.52
C VAL A 20 -0.47 4.53 -2.18
N TRP A 21 -1.64 3.93 -2.35
CA TRP A 21 -1.84 2.50 -2.12
C TRP A 21 -1.00 1.65 -3.07
N GLN A 22 -1.06 1.88 -4.38
CA GLN A 22 -0.27 1.13 -5.37
C GLN A 22 1.24 1.21 -5.07
N THR A 23 1.73 2.41 -4.75
CA THR A 23 3.16 2.62 -4.44
C THR A 23 3.57 1.84 -3.18
N LEU A 24 2.75 1.86 -2.14
CA LEU A 24 3.04 1.16 -0.89
C LEU A 24 2.87 -0.36 -1.03
N LEU A 25 1.81 -0.82 -1.70
CA LEU A 25 1.56 -2.24 -1.95
C LEU A 25 2.67 -2.86 -2.79
N THR A 26 3.13 -2.18 -3.84
CA THR A 26 4.26 -2.63 -4.65
C THR A 26 5.50 -2.85 -3.77
N CYS A 27 5.85 -1.87 -2.94
CA CYS A 27 7.01 -1.96 -2.06
C CYS A 27 6.86 -3.07 -1.00
N LEU A 28 5.67 -3.23 -0.40
CA LEU A 28 5.42 -4.23 0.63
C LEU A 28 5.39 -5.66 0.06
N LEU A 29 4.75 -5.86 -1.09
CA LEU A 29 4.64 -7.15 -1.76
C LEU A 29 6.00 -7.65 -2.24
N GLU A 30 6.75 -6.77 -2.92
CA GLU A 30 8.07 -7.10 -3.45
C GLU A 30 9.03 -7.41 -2.31
N HIS A 31 9.05 -6.56 -1.28
CA HIS A 31 9.99 -6.71 -0.18
C HIS A 31 9.66 -7.93 0.69
N HIS A 32 8.41 -8.08 1.15
CA HIS A 32 8.04 -9.06 2.17
C HIS A 32 7.61 -10.41 1.62
N TYR A 33 7.08 -10.49 0.40
CA TYR A 33 6.54 -11.74 -0.16
C TYR A 33 7.18 -12.12 -1.50
N GLY A 34 8.02 -11.27 -2.07
CA GLY A 34 8.60 -11.49 -3.40
C GLY A 34 7.55 -11.48 -4.52
N LEU A 35 6.41 -10.81 -4.29
CA LEU A 35 5.31 -10.70 -5.26
C LEU A 35 5.31 -9.33 -5.93
N THR A 36 4.82 -9.27 -7.16
CA THR A 36 4.52 -8.01 -7.82
C THR A 36 3.06 -7.63 -7.56
N LEU A 37 2.72 -6.35 -7.76
CA LEU A 37 1.33 -5.90 -7.66
C LEU A 37 0.40 -6.72 -8.58
N ASN A 38 0.91 -7.07 -9.78
CA ASN A 38 0.23 -7.85 -10.83
C ASN A 38 -0.19 -9.26 -10.39
N ASP A 39 0.49 -9.81 -9.39
CA ASP A 39 0.19 -11.14 -8.85
C ASP A 39 -0.96 -11.09 -7.82
N THR A 40 -1.52 -9.91 -7.57
CA THR A 40 -2.54 -9.67 -6.55
C THR A 40 -3.79 -9.00 -7.11
N PRO A 41 -4.95 -9.12 -6.43
CA PRO A 41 -6.16 -8.40 -6.82
C PRO A 41 -6.01 -6.88 -6.83
N PHE A 42 -4.96 -6.33 -6.19
CA PHE A 42 -4.67 -4.90 -6.15
C PHE A 42 -4.08 -4.35 -7.46
N SER A 43 -3.86 -5.19 -8.47
CA SER A 43 -3.56 -4.75 -9.84
C SER A 43 -4.67 -3.88 -10.43
N ASP A 44 -5.92 -4.15 -10.02
CA ASP A 44 -7.07 -3.39 -10.44
C ASP A 44 -7.28 -2.18 -9.50
N GLU A 45 -7.16 -0.99 -10.07
CA GLU A 45 -7.40 0.27 -9.37
C GLU A 45 -8.80 0.34 -8.75
N GLN A 46 -9.81 -0.29 -9.36
CA GLN A 46 -11.16 -0.31 -8.80
C GLN A 46 -11.22 -1.10 -7.50
N VAL A 47 -10.45 -2.20 -7.39
CA VAL A 47 -10.37 -2.97 -6.14
C VAL A 47 -9.75 -2.10 -5.06
N ILE A 48 -8.68 -1.36 -5.35
CA ILE A 48 -8.07 -0.43 -4.39
C ILE A 48 -9.06 0.66 -3.97
N GLN A 49 -9.75 1.28 -4.94
CA GLN A 49 -10.71 2.34 -4.67
C GLN A 49 -11.85 1.86 -3.77
N GLN A 50 -12.39 0.66 -4.00
CA GLN A 50 -13.43 0.07 -3.16
C GLN A 50 -12.97 -0.13 -1.71
N HIS A 51 -11.72 -0.55 -1.48
CA HIS A 51 -11.19 -0.70 -0.12
C HIS A 51 -11.04 0.65 0.57
N ILE A 52 -10.59 1.67 -0.16
CA ILE A 52 -10.49 3.05 0.33
C ILE A 52 -11.88 3.60 0.68
N ASP A 53 -12.88 3.38 -0.18
CA ASP A 53 -14.25 3.85 0.01
C ASP A 53 -14.95 3.12 1.16
N ALA A 54 -14.62 1.85 1.37
CA ALA A 54 -15.06 1.07 2.53
C ALA A 54 -14.35 1.47 3.83
N GLY A 55 -13.34 2.35 3.79
CA GLY A 55 -12.55 2.76 4.95
C GLY A 55 -11.65 1.66 5.50
N ILE A 56 -11.28 0.68 4.67
CA ILE A 56 -10.38 -0.41 5.06
C ILE A 56 -8.95 0.12 5.09
N SER A 57 -8.18 -0.25 6.11
CA SER A 57 -6.79 0.14 6.19
C SER A 57 -5.93 -0.66 5.19
N LEU A 58 -4.81 -0.07 4.75
CA LEU A 58 -3.89 -0.76 3.84
C LEU A 58 -3.34 -2.05 4.48
N ALA A 59 -3.11 -2.04 5.80
CA ALA A 59 -2.66 -3.21 6.54
C ALA A 59 -3.72 -4.32 6.51
N ASP A 60 -4.99 -3.99 6.76
CA ASP A 60 -6.06 -4.98 6.82
C ASP A 60 -6.34 -5.58 5.44
N ALA A 61 -6.34 -4.76 4.39
CA ALA A 61 -6.52 -5.23 3.02
C ALA A 61 -5.39 -6.21 2.62
N LEU A 62 -4.14 -5.87 2.95
CA LEU A 62 -3.00 -6.73 2.66
C LEU A 62 -2.99 -7.99 3.53
N ASN A 63 -3.28 -7.86 4.83
CA ASN A 63 -3.34 -8.99 5.75
C ASN A 63 -4.48 -9.95 5.42
N PHE A 64 -5.58 -9.46 4.85
CA PHE A 64 -6.67 -10.30 4.33
C PHE A 64 -6.19 -11.21 3.19
N ILE A 65 -5.40 -10.69 2.23
CA ILE A 65 -4.86 -11.54 1.16
C ILE A 65 -3.76 -12.48 1.70
N VAL A 66 -2.99 -12.04 2.69
CA VAL A 66 -1.99 -12.89 3.36
C VAL A 66 -2.64 -14.09 4.02
N GLU A 67 -3.77 -13.88 4.72
CA GLU A 67 -4.53 -14.96 5.32
C GLU A 67 -5.22 -15.83 4.26
N LYS A 68 -5.91 -15.20 3.30
CA LYS A 68 -6.67 -15.91 2.25
C LYS A 68 -5.81 -16.82 1.37
N TYR A 69 -4.58 -16.40 1.07
CA TYR A 69 -3.66 -17.14 0.19
C TYR A 69 -2.48 -17.76 0.95
N GLU A 70 -2.52 -17.75 2.29
CA GLU A 70 -1.49 -18.32 3.17
C GLU A 70 -0.07 -17.83 2.81
N LEU A 71 0.07 -16.52 2.53
CA LEU A 71 1.34 -15.94 2.10
C LEU A 71 2.38 -16.00 3.24
N VAL A 72 3.61 -16.36 2.89
CA VAL A 72 4.73 -16.46 3.83
C VAL A 72 5.72 -15.34 3.59
N ARG A 73 6.20 -14.70 4.67
CA ARG A 73 7.23 -13.66 4.57
C ARG A 73 8.59 -14.23 4.14
N THR A 74 9.23 -13.57 3.19
CA THR A 74 10.53 -13.96 2.60
C THR A 74 11.66 -12.99 2.95
N ASP A 75 11.35 -11.79 3.46
CA ASP A 75 12.33 -10.72 3.74
C ASP A 75 13.27 -11.00 4.91
N ARG A 76 13.01 -12.06 5.68
CA ARG A 76 13.71 -12.31 6.94
C ARG A 76 14.46 -13.64 6.90
N PRO A 77 15.66 -13.69 6.29
CA PRO A 77 16.49 -14.89 6.32
C PRO A 77 17.10 -15.07 7.72
N GLY A 78 16.62 -16.06 8.48
CA GLY A 78 17.38 -16.63 9.60
C GLY A 78 16.64 -16.88 10.93
N PHE A 79 16.72 -18.14 11.39
CA PHE A 79 16.75 -18.60 12.79
C PHE A 79 15.92 -17.82 13.83
N SER A 80 14.62 -17.69 13.58
CA SER A 80 13.69 -17.36 14.66
C SER A 80 13.09 -18.67 15.18
N ILE A 81 13.44 -19.05 16.40
CA ILE A 81 12.85 -20.21 17.12
C ILE A 81 11.34 -20.00 17.36
N ARG A 82 10.82 -18.79 17.13
CA ARG A 82 9.39 -18.45 17.15
C ARG A 82 8.88 -18.34 15.71
N GLU A 83 7.73 -18.96 15.44
CA GLU A 83 6.94 -18.76 14.22
C GLU A 83 6.84 -17.25 13.94
N GLN A 84 7.33 -16.83 12.78
CA GLN A 84 7.23 -15.44 12.37
C GLN A 84 5.82 -15.19 11.85
N SER A 85 5.16 -14.14 12.35
CA SER A 85 3.86 -13.76 11.84
C SER A 85 3.97 -13.37 10.36
N PRO A 86 3.10 -13.92 9.49
CA PRO A 86 3.10 -13.56 8.08
C PRO A 86 2.55 -12.16 7.82
N PHE A 87 1.93 -11.53 8.81
CA PHE A 87 1.21 -10.26 8.65
C PHE A 87 2.12 -9.04 8.58
N ILE A 88 1.67 -8.04 7.82
CA ILE A 88 2.26 -6.72 7.73
C ILE A 88 1.86 -5.90 8.95
N THR A 89 2.85 -5.21 9.52
CA THR A 89 2.68 -4.34 10.68
C THR A 89 2.73 -2.87 10.30
N ALA A 90 2.32 -1.99 11.23
CA ALA A 90 2.49 -0.55 11.07
C ALA A 90 3.96 -0.13 10.84
N ILE A 91 4.92 -0.89 11.37
CA ILE A 91 6.36 -0.63 11.18
C ILE A 91 6.76 -0.88 9.73
N ASP A 92 6.26 -1.96 9.13
CA ASP A 92 6.50 -2.29 7.72
C ASP A 92 5.94 -1.18 6.81
N ILE A 93 4.73 -0.68 7.09
CA ILE A 93 4.13 0.47 6.37
C ILE A 93 4.99 1.72 6.51
N LEU A 94 5.49 2.03 7.71
CA LEU A 94 6.38 3.18 7.91
C LEU A 94 7.68 3.06 7.11
N ARG A 95 8.24 1.84 7.03
CA ARG A 95 9.44 1.57 6.22
C ARG A 95 9.16 1.71 4.73
N ALA A 96 8.04 1.16 4.24
CA ALA A 96 7.61 1.30 2.85
C ALA A 96 7.40 2.78 2.47
N ARG A 97 6.77 3.57 3.34
CA ARG A 97 6.63 5.03 3.14
C ARG A 97 7.98 5.75 3.03
N LYS A 98 8.96 5.34 3.84
CA LYS A 98 10.31 5.91 3.78
C LYS A 98 11.00 5.55 2.47
N ALA A 99 10.93 4.28 2.06
CA ALA A 99 11.54 3.78 0.82
C ALA A 99 10.95 4.44 -0.44
N THR A 100 9.66 4.76 -0.40
CA THR A 100 8.91 5.34 -1.52
C THR A 100 8.86 6.87 -1.52
N GLY A 101 9.51 7.54 -0.56
CA GLY A 101 9.54 9.01 -0.48
C GLY A 101 8.24 9.66 0.02
N LEU A 102 7.29 8.88 0.56
CA LEU A 102 6.01 9.36 1.11
C LEU A 102 6.10 9.87 2.57
N MET A 103 7.30 10.28 3.00
CA MET A 103 7.58 10.90 4.31
C MET A 103 7.75 12.43 4.23
N ASN A 104 7.06 13.11 3.30
CA ASN A 104 7.11 14.57 3.26
C ASN A 104 6.20 15.20 4.34
N ARG A 105 6.70 16.21 5.07
CA ARG A 105 5.98 16.92 6.13
C ARG A 105 4.66 17.54 5.64
N GLY A 106 4.59 17.95 4.37
CA GLY A 106 3.38 18.52 3.76
C GLY A 106 2.27 17.51 3.48
N THR A 107 2.63 16.25 3.15
CA THR A 107 1.69 15.18 2.78
C THR A 107 1.53 14.13 3.87
N TYR A 108 2.25 14.26 5.00
CA TYR A 108 2.27 13.29 6.08
C TYR A 108 0.88 12.96 6.63
N LYS A 109 0.06 13.98 6.89
CA LYS A 109 -1.30 13.80 7.43
C LYS A 109 -2.21 13.09 6.44
N GLU A 110 -2.13 13.47 5.17
CA GLU A 110 -2.92 12.91 4.07
C GLU A 110 -2.57 11.44 3.84
N VAL A 111 -1.29 11.11 3.66
CA VAL A 111 -0.81 9.72 3.50
C VAL A 111 -1.17 8.87 4.72
N THR A 112 -1.12 9.44 5.93
CA THR A 112 -1.52 8.72 7.16
C THR A 112 -3.03 8.46 7.20
N ALA A 113 -3.86 9.42 6.77
CA ALA A 113 -5.30 9.22 6.67
C ALA A 113 -5.64 8.15 5.63
N ILE A 114 -5.01 8.20 4.45
CA ILE A 114 -5.19 7.24 3.35
C ILE A 114 -4.82 5.82 3.79
N THR A 115 -3.66 5.63 4.42
CA THR A 115 -3.20 4.30 4.84
C THR A 115 -4.02 3.70 5.99
N ARG A 116 -4.68 4.54 6.80
CA ARG A 116 -5.53 4.13 7.93
C ARG A 116 -7.01 3.95 7.57
N GLY A 117 -7.42 4.17 6.32
CA GLY A 117 -8.83 4.16 5.93
C GLY A 117 -9.62 5.37 6.46
N GLN A 118 -8.94 6.45 6.84
CA GLN A 118 -9.51 7.68 7.42
C GLN A 118 -9.54 8.84 6.42
N HIS A 119 -9.32 8.58 5.13
CA HIS A 119 -9.31 9.63 4.12
C HIS A 119 -10.72 10.23 3.94
N PRO A 120 -10.95 11.52 4.26
CA PRO A 120 -12.26 12.12 4.12
C PRO A 120 -12.63 12.21 2.65
N GLN A 121 -13.78 11.64 2.29
CA GLN A 121 -14.39 11.90 0.99
C GLN A 121 -14.73 13.39 0.90
N ALA A 122 -14.37 14.02 -0.22
CA ALA A 122 -15.03 15.25 -0.62
C ALA A 122 -16.47 14.86 -0.98
N SER A 123 -17.36 14.93 0.02
CA SER A 123 -18.78 14.70 -0.15
C SER A 123 -19.34 15.73 -1.13
N THR A 124 -19.44 15.37 -2.41
CA THR A 124 -20.34 16.03 -3.34
C THR A 124 -21.77 15.62 -2.97
N SER A 125 -22.26 16.11 -1.83
CA SER A 125 -23.68 16.08 -1.52
C SER A 125 -24.32 17.21 -2.31
N GLY A 126 -24.90 16.84 -3.45
CA GLY A 126 -25.68 17.73 -4.29
C GLY A 126 -26.88 18.26 -3.50
N LYS A 127 -26.97 19.59 -3.41
CA LYS A 127 -28.21 20.29 -3.12
C LYS A 127 -29.30 19.82 -4.09
N ARG A 128 -30.35 19.21 -3.56
CA ARG A 128 -31.71 19.33 -4.09
C ARG A 128 -32.65 19.49 -2.91
#